data_AF-A0A1Q7TIN1-F1
#
_entry.id   AF-A0A1Q7TIN1-F1
#
_cell.length_a   1.000
_cell.length_b   1.000
_cell.length_c   1.000
_cell.angle_alpha   90.00
_cell.angle_beta   90.00
_cell.angle_gamma   90.00
#
_symmetry.space_group_name_H-M   'P 1'
#
loop_
_entity.id
_entity.type
_entity.pdbx_description
1 polymer ?
#
loop_
_entity_poly.entity_id
_entity_poly.type
_entity_poly.pdbx_seq_one_letter_code
_entity_poly.pdbx_strand_id
1 'polypeptide(L)'
;MIGVFGFLAASAGAAQDMPNPQAMQMQVQQIMQQRPREAEAAARAFLILVAPERVNGLDSLREQAKASNNQPVYVVDGVPVSGPPAQDQYWMEVAQLTVQFDMVQKLSQRDSVRAQLVGKMFGLEANARAQQRAYRTGSESSRPAIRAKIEGLISQHFDLEDQLRAREIADIERRLAEVRAESQRRREKRTEFIKFAVDDIIRDAIRPR
;
A
#
# COMPACT_ATOMS: atom_id res chain seq x y z
N MET A 1 14.03 -21.77 -5.84
CA MET A 1 12.70 -21.15 -5.63
C MET A 1 12.88 -19.75 -5.06
N ILE A 2 12.62 -18.72 -5.86
CA ILE A 2 12.69 -17.32 -5.44
C ILE A 2 11.42 -17.03 -4.65
N GLY A 3 11.53 -16.89 -3.34
CA GLY A 3 10.44 -16.47 -2.47
C GLY A 3 10.10 -15.01 -2.74
N VAL A 4 9.27 -14.82 -3.77
CA VAL A 4 8.57 -13.58 -4.11
C VAL A 4 7.59 -13.32 -2.97
N PHE A 5 7.97 -12.49 -1.99
CA PHE A 5 6.97 -11.67 -1.29
C PHE A 5 6.53 -10.61 -2.29
N GLY A 6 5.79 -11.08 -3.30
CA GLY A 6 5.06 -10.24 -4.22
C GLY A 6 4.01 -9.54 -3.39
N PHE A 7 3.94 -8.22 -3.57
CA PHE A 7 2.81 -7.36 -3.26
C PHE A 7 1.69 -8.13 -2.57
N LEU A 8 1.67 -8.09 -1.23
CA LEU A 8 0.44 -8.35 -0.48
C LEU A 8 -0.51 -7.25 -0.91
N ALA A 9 -1.22 -7.55 -1.99
CA ALA A 9 -2.19 -6.68 -2.59
C ALA A 9 -3.33 -6.61 -1.57
N ALA A 10 -3.47 -5.43 -0.96
CA ALA A 10 -4.63 -5.03 -0.18
C ALA A 10 -5.89 -5.55 -0.89
N SER A 11 -6.51 -6.57 -0.32
CA SER A 11 -7.54 -7.34 -1.00
C SER A 11 -8.91 -6.68 -0.84
N ALA A 12 -9.58 -6.58 -2.00
CA ALA A 12 -11.02 -6.41 -2.21
C ALA A 12 -11.67 -5.12 -1.67
N GLY A 13 -11.36 -3.99 -2.31
CA GLY A 13 -12.07 -2.71 -2.12
C GLY A 13 -11.29 -1.53 -2.73
N ALA A 14 -9.96 -1.60 -2.61
CA ALA A 14 -9.01 -0.59 -3.06
C ALA A 14 -8.66 -0.60 -4.57
N ALA A 15 -9.23 -1.52 -5.35
CA ALA A 15 -8.74 -1.90 -6.68
C ALA A 15 -8.96 -0.86 -7.80
N GLN A 16 -9.73 0.21 -7.58
CA GLN A 16 -9.97 1.21 -8.63
C GLN A 16 -8.88 2.30 -8.73
N ASP A 17 -8.04 2.48 -7.70
CA ASP A 17 -7.10 3.61 -7.63
C ASP A 17 -5.63 3.25 -7.39
N MET A 18 -5.30 1.97 -7.16
CA MET A 18 -3.90 1.54 -7.10
C MET A 18 -3.34 1.30 -8.52
N PRO A 19 -2.08 1.69 -8.81
CA PRO A 19 -1.42 1.36 -10.06
C PRO A 19 -1.45 -0.16 -10.29
N ASN A 20 -1.64 -0.60 -11.54
CA ASN A 20 -1.61 -2.01 -11.91
C ASN A 20 -0.34 -2.68 -11.32
N PRO A 21 -0.47 -3.79 -10.56
CA PRO A 21 0.68 -4.51 -10.00
C PRO A 21 1.75 -4.86 -11.04
N GLN A 22 1.34 -5.15 -12.29
CA GLN A 22 2.26 -5.40 -13.40
C GLN A 22 3.05 -4.14 -13.79
N ALA A 23 2.39 -2.98 -13.82
CA ALA A 23 3.05 -1.70 -14.12
C ALA A 23 4.09 -1.34 -13.05
N MET A 24 3.78 -1.58 -11.77
CA MET A 24 4.74 -1.39 -10.68
C MET A 24 5.94 -2.32 -10.83
N GLN A 25 5.71 -3.60 -11.16
CA GLN A 25 6.81 -4.54 -11.40
C GLN A 25 7.70 -4.12 -12.57
N MET A 26 7.10 -3.63 -13.66
CA MET A 26 7.85 -3.09 -14.80
C MET A 26 8.70 -1.88 -14.38
N GLN A 27 8.15 -0.96 -13.59
CA GLN A 27 8.88 0.21 -13.10
C GLN A 27 10.03 -0.19 -12.17
N VAL A 28 9.82 -1.17 -11.28
CA VAL A 28 10.89 -1.73 -10.43
C VAL A 28 12.03 -2.28 -11.31
N GLN A 29 11.70 -3.08 -12.32
CA GLN A 29 12.69 -3.65 -13.24
C GLN A 29 13.45 -2.57 -14.01
N GLN A 30 12.78 -1.52 -14.49
CA GLN A 30 13.42 -0.39 -15.16
C GLN A 30 14.41 0.33 -14.26
N ILE A 31 14.04 0.62 -13.01
CA ILE A 31 14.93 1.27 -12.04
C ILE A 31 16.14 0.37 -11.73
N MET A 32 15.92 -0.94 -11.59
CA MET A 32 17.02 -1.89 -11.38
C MET A 32 18.03 -1.96 -12.52
N GLN A 33 17.56 -1.81 -13.77
CA GLN A 33 18.41 -1.80 -14.96
C GLN A 33 19.13 -0.45 -15.14
N GLN A 34 18.40 0.66 -15.01
CA GLN A 34 18.93 2.00 -15.26
C GLN A 34 19.75 2.54 -14.09
N ARG A 35 19.46 2.08 -12.87
CA ARG A 35 20.14 2.46 -11.63
C ARG A 35 20.30 3.98 -11.45
N PRO A 36 19.21 4.77 -11.62
CA PRO A 36 19.30 6.22 -11.59
C PRO A 36 19.57 6.72 -10.17
N ARG A 37 20.39 7.78 -10.05
CA ARG A 37 20.72 8.42 -8.75
C ARG A 37 19.49 9.00 -8.05
N GLU A 38 18.54 9.50 -8.83
CA GLU A 38 17.28 10.06 -8.31
C GLU A 38 16.45 9.02 -7.57
N ALA A 39 16.45 7.76 -8.01
CA ALA A 39 15.77 6.67 -7.31
C ALA A 39 16.40 6.38 -5.94
N GLU A 40 17.73 6.43 -5.82
CA GLU A 40 18.39 6.26 -4.52
C GLU A 40 17.98 7.39 -3.54
N ALA A 41 17.94 8.63 -4.02
CA ALA A 41 17.50 9.77 -3.22
C ALA A 41 16.02 9.64 -2.80
N ALA A 42 15.15 9.23 -3.73
CA ALA A 42 13.74 9.00 -3.48
C ALA A 42 13.51 7.87 -2.45
N ALA A 43 14.20 6.73 -2.60
CA ALA A 43 14.13 5.62 -1.67
C ALA A 43 14.56 6.02 -0.25
N ARG A 44 15.66 6.80 -0.12
CA ARG A 44 16.10 7.34 1.16
C ARG A 44 15.09 8.30 1.76
N ALA A 45 14.58 9.25 0.98
CA ALA A 45 13.58 10.21 1.43
C ALA A 45 12.33 9.50 1.94
N PHE A 46 11.91 8.43 1.26
CA PHE A 46 10.79 7.63 1.68
C PHE A 46 11.03 6.95 3.03
N LEU A 47 12.17 6.28 3.20
CA LEU A 47 12.50 5.64 4.48
C LEU A 47 12.56 6.64 5.64
N ILE A 48 13.07 7.85 5.43
CA ILE A 48 13.06 8.91 6.45
C ILE A 48 11.64 9.24 6.92
N LEU A 49 10.64 9.11 6.03
CA LEU A 49 9.24 9.38 6.35
C LEU A 49 8.55 8.20 7.03
N VAL A 50 8.79 6.97 6.57
CA VAL A 50 7.97 5.81 6.96
C VAL A 50 8.65 4.81 7.90
N ALA A 51 9.99 4.77 7.90
CA ALA A 51 10.77 3.85 8.72
C ALA A 51 12.20 4.40 8.92
N PRO A 52 12.39 5.48 9.71
CA PRO A 52 13.67 6.19 9.83
C PRO A 52 14.83 5.29 10.26
N GLU A 53 14.56 4.32 11.13
CA GLU A 53 15.53 3.34 11.61
C GLU A 53 16.07 2.42 10.49
N ARG A 54 15.37 2.36 9.35
CA ARG A 54 15.74 1.53 8.20
C ARG A 54 16.70 2.21 7.23
N VAL A 55 16.92 3.53 7.35
CA VAL A 55 17.89 4.26 6.50
C VAL A 55 19.28 3.64 6.60
N ASN A 56 19.73 3.34 7.83
CA ASN A 56 21.02 2.66 8.07
C ASN A 56 21.09 1.27 7.42
N GLY A 57 19.95 0.59 7.30
CA GLY A 57 19.84 -0.70 6.63
C GLY A 57 20.04 -0.60 5.11
N LEU A 58 19.49 0.45 4.48
CA LEU A 58 19.72 0.73 3.06
C LEU A 58 21.19 1.11 2.79
N ASP A 59 21.80 1.85 3.71
CA ASP A 59 23.21 2.26 3.62
C ASP A 59 24.13 1.06 3.72
N SER A 60 23.82 0.14 4.64
CA SER A 60 24.53 -1.13 4.78
C SER A 60 24.47 -1.96 3.48
N LEU A 61 23.30 -2.03 2.83
CA LEU A 61 23.17 -2.72 1.53
C LEU A 61 24.00 -2.04 0.44
N ARG A 62 24.06 -0.71 0.43
CA ARG A 62 24.87 0.04 -0.54
C ARG A 62 26.36 -0.24 -0.36
N GLU A 63 26.85 -0.26 0.88
CA GLU A 63 28.26 -0.56 1.14
C GLU A 63 28.60 -2.02 0.81
N GLN A 64 27.69 -2.97 1.08
CA GLN A 64 27.82 -4.35 0.62
C GLN A 64 27.85 -4.48 -0.91
N ALA A 65 27.08 -3.65 -1.62
CA ALA A 65 27.07 -3.62 -3.08
C ALA A 65 28.37 -3.05 -3.68
N LYS A 66 29.07 -2.15 -2.96
CA LYS A 66 30.37 -1.60 -3.36
C LYS A 66 31.53 -2.56 -3.07
N ALA A 67 31.41 -3.36 -2.01
CA ALA A 67 32.36 -4.42 -1.71
C ALA A 67 32.31 -5.49 -2.83
N SER A 68 33.34 -5.55 -3.65
CA SER A 68 33.38 -6.36 -4.87
C SER A 68 33.13 -7.85 -4.60
N ASN A 69 32.36 -8.51 -5.47
CA ASN A 69 32.11 -9.97 -5.49
C ASN A 69 31.47 -10.58 -4.23
N ASN A 70 30.62 -9.85 -3.51
CA ASN A 70 29.85 -10.44 -2.42
C ASN A 70 28.51 -11.04 -2.92
N GLN A 71 28.51 -12.33 -3.27
CA GLN A 71 27.28 -13.12 -3.36
C GLN A 71 27.03 -13.77 -2.00
N PRO A 72 26.01 -13.34 -1.24
CA PRO A 72 25.74 -13.95 0.05
C PRO A 72 25.28 -15.40 -0.15
N VAL A 73 25.88 -16.32 0.59
CA VAL A 73 25.45 -17.72 0.64
C VAL A 73 24.39 -17.84 1.73
N TYR A 74 23.24 -18.40 1.36
CA TYR A 74 22.14 -18.70 2.27
C TYR A 74 22.08 -20.19 2.53
N VAL A 75 21.57 -20.61 3.68
CA VAL A 75 21.29 -22.03 3.95
C VAL A 75 19.78 -22.26 3.85
N VAL A 76 19.35 -23.02 2.85
CA VAL A 76 17.96 -23.42 2.62
C VAL A 76 17.88 -24.93 2.85
N ASP A 77 17.14 -25.36 3.87
CA ASP A 77 16.97 -26.78 4.23
C ASP A 77 18.30 -27.55 4.38
N GLY A 78 19.29 -26.88 4.99
CA GLY A 78 20.64 -27.43 5.19
C GLY A 78 21.57 -27.33 3.97
N VAL A 79 21.06 -26.88 2.83
CA VAL A 79 21.84 -26.75 1.59
C VAL A 79 22.30 -25.29 1.39
N PRO A 80 23.60 -25.03 1.21
CA PRO A 80 24.09 -23.70 0.86
C PRO A 80 23.68 -23.35 -0.58
N VAL A 81 23.01 -22.20 -0.74
CA VAL A 81 22.54 -21.67 -2.02
C VAL A 81 23.08 -20.25 -2.19
N SER A 82 23.70 -19.97 -3.33
CA SER A 82 24.14 -18.61 -3.66
C SER A 82 22.94 -17.69 -3.85
N GLY A 83 22.96 -16.57 -3.12
CA GLY A 83 21.99 -15.50 -3.25
C GLY A 83 22.21 -14.63 -4.48
N PRO A 84 21.25 -13.73 -4.78
CA PRO A 84 21.47 -12.70 -5.78
C PRO A 84 22.67 -11.82 -5.36
N PRO A 85 23.45 -11.30 -6.33
CA PRO A 85 24.54 -10.37 -6.06
C PRO A 85 24.12 -9.25 -5.10
N ALA A 86 25.00 -8.85 -4.17
CA ALA A 86 24.70 -7.76 -3.23
C ALA A 86 24.25 -6.47 -3.94
N GLN A 87 24.81 -6.22 -5.13
CA GLN A 87 24.40 -5.10 -5.98
C GLN A 87 22.92 -5.19 -6.42
N ASP A 88 22.45 -6.38 -6.80
CA ASP A 88 21.06 -6.57 -7.21
C ASP A 88 20.10 -6.48 -6.02
N GLN A 89 20.52 -6.94 -4.83
CA GLN A 89 19.73 -6.78 -3.61
C GLN A 89 19.53 -5.32 -3.23
N TYR A 90 20.61 -4.54 -3.30
CA TYR A 90 20.56 -3.11 -3.04
C TYR A 90 19.64 -2.39 -4.02
N TRP A 91 19.83 -2.61 -5.33
CA TRP A 91 19.01 -1.94 -6.35
C TRP A 91 17.56 -2.42 -6.37
N MET A 92 17.29 -3.67 -5.99
CA MET A 92 15.92 -4.16 -5.77
C MET A 92 15.23 -3.37 -4.65
N GLU A 93 15.90 -3.16 -3.51
CA GLU A 93 15.32 -2.40 -2.39
C GLU A 93 15.11 -0.93 -2.78
N VAL A 94 16.09 -0.30 -3.44
CA VAL A 94 15.95 1.08 -3.96
C VAL A 94 14.76 1.20 -4.90
N ALA A 95 14.63 0.28 -5.85
CA ALA A 95 13.55 0.29 -6.82
C ALA A 95 12.18 0.13 -6.16
N GLN A 96 12.02 -0.82 -5.24
CA GLN A 96 10.77 -1.02 -4.50
C GLN A 96 10.38 0.22 -3.70
N LEU A 97 11.31 0.77 -2.92
CA LEU A 97 11.06 1.97 -2.10
C LEU A 97 10.72 3.20 -2.95
N THR A 98 11.37 3.35 -4.12
CA THR A 98 11.09 4.46 -5.05
C THR A 98 9.67 4.39 -5.60
N VAL A 99 9.25 3.20 -6.07
CA VAL A 99 7.90 2.99 -6.61
C VAL A 99 6.84 3.18 -5.52
N GLN A 100 7.11 2.65 -4.32
CA GLN A 100 6.24 2.83 -3.16
C GLN A 100 6.10 4.31 -2.79
N PHE A 101 7.19 5.09 -2.85
CA PHE A 101 7.17 6.52 -2.57
C PHE A 101 6.33 7.31 -3.58
N ASP A 102 6.53 7.08 -4.88
CA ASP A 102 5.74 7.71 -5.94
C ASP A 102 4.24 7.40 -5.77
N MET A 103 3.90 6.17 -5.41
CA MET A 103 2.52 5.80 -5.14
C MET A 103 1.94 6.55 -3.94
N VAL A 104 2.66 6.63 -2.83
CA VAL A 104 2.22 7.38 -1.64
C VAL A 104 2.08 8.87 -1.94
N GLN A 105 2.99 9.46 -2.72
CA GLN A 105 2.91 10.87 -3.13
C GLN A 105 1.66 11.13 -3.98
N LYS A 106 1.39 10.30 -4.99
CA LYS A 106 0.19 10.39 -5.83
C LYS A 106 -1.08 10.21 -5.01
N LEU A 107 -1.10 9.25 -4.08
CA LEU A 107 -2.23 9.02 -3.20
C LEU A 107 -2.45 10.21 -2.26
N SER A 108 -1.39 10.81 -1.73
CA SER A 108 -1.47 11.93 -0.78
C SER A 108 -2.09 13.19 -1.39
N GLN A 109 -2.03 13.36 -2.72
CA GLN A 109 -2.69 14.47 -3.41
C GLN A 109 -4.22 14.35 -3.38
N ARG A 110 -4.75 13.14 -3.19
CA ARG A 110 -6.18 12.84 -3.22
C ARG A 110 -6.73 12.52 -1.84
N ASP A 111 -6.00 11.69 -1.09
CA ASP A 111 -6.36 11.21 0.24
C ASP A 111 -5.09 11.08 1.08
N SER A 112 -4.76 12.18 1.77
CA SER A 112 -3.58 12.26 2.63
C SER A 112 -3.62 11.26 3.79
N VAL A 113 -4.80 10.93 4.31
CA VAL A 113 -4.90 10.04 5.47
C VAL A 113 -4.72 8.58 5.05
N ARG A 114 -5.31 8.19 3.92
CA ARG A 114 -5.04 6.88 3.30
C ARG A 114 -3.58 6.75 2.90
N ALA A 115 -2.99 7.81 2.34
CA ALA A 115 -1.57 7.83 2.00
C ALA A 115 -0.67 7.62 3.22
N GLN A 116 -1.00 8.21 4.37
CA GLN A 116 -0.26 7.97 5.61
C GLN A 116 -0.33 6.51 6.07
N LEU A 117 -1.50 5.87 6.00
CA LEU A 117 -1.66 4.46 6.39
C LEU A 117 -0.91 3.53 5.44
N VAL A 118 -1.05 3.74 4.13
CA VAL A 118 -0.31 2.98 3.10
C VAL A 118 1.20 3.18 3.24
N GLY A 119 1.66 4.41 3.52
CA GLY A 119 3.07 4.69 3.77
C GLY A 119 3.62 3.89 4.97
N LYS A 120 2.86 3.83 6.07
CA LYS A 120 3.24 3.00 7.24
C LYS A 120 3.31 1.52 6.89
N MET A 121 2.34 1.01 6.13
CA MET A 121 2.35 -0.40 5.67
C MET A 121 3.64 -0.71 4.89
N PHE A 122 4.06 0.18 4.00
CA PHE A 122 5.32 0.02 3.26
C PHE A 122 6.56 0.11 4.13
N GLY A 123 6.56 0.96 5.16
CA GLY A 123 7.62 0.96 6.17
C GLY A 123 7.74 -0.40 6.88
N LEU A 124 6.61 -1.00 7.25
CA LEU A 124 6.57 -2.35 7.85
C LEU A 124 7.08 -3.42 6.88
N GLU A 125 6.68 -3.38 5.62
CA GLU A 125 7.17 -4.30 4.58
C GLU A 125 8.68 -4.19 4.36
N ALA A 126 9.22 -2.96 4.29
CA ALA A 126 10.65 -2.74 4.15
C ALA A 126 11.44 -3.31 5.34
N ASN A 127 10.89 -3.19 6.55
CA ASN A 127 11.46 -3.82 7.74
C ASN A 127 11.36 -5.35 7.66
N ALA A 128 10.22 -5.89 7.23
CA ALA A 128 10.02 -7.33 7.10
C ALA A 128 10.99 -7.96 6.09
N ARG A 129 11.20 -7.32 4.92
CA ARG A 129 12.21 -7.73 3.93
C ARG A 129 13.61 -7.76 4.51
N ALA A 130 13.95 -6.79 5.35
CA ALA A 130 15.24 -6.79 6.02
C ALA A 130 15.39 -7.87 7.07
N GLN A 131 14.35 -8.14 7.88
CA GLN A 131 14.35 -9.27 8.80
C GLN A 131 14.44 -10.60 8.04
N GLN A 132 13.80 -10.71 6.88
CA GLN A 132 13.91 -11.89 6.02
C GLN A 132 15.35 -12.11 5.54
N ARG A 133 16.07 -11.05 5.14
CA ARG A 133 17.50 -11.14 4.80
C ARG A 133 18.32 -11.58 6.00
N ALA A 134 18.10 -10.97 7.17
CA ALA A 134 18.78 -11.34 8.41
C ALA A 134 18.52 -12.79 8.81
N TYR A 135 17.29 -13.29 8.60
CA TYR A 135 16.92 -14.69 8.87
C TYR A 135 17.74 -15.68 8.02
N ARG A 136 17.94 -15.37 6.73
CA ARG A 136 18.67 -16.24 5.80
C ARG A 136 20.14 -16.41 6.16
N THR A 137 20.76 -15.39 6.77
CA THR A 137 22.17 -15.39 7.18
C THR A 137 22.38 -15.58 8.68
N GLY A 138 21.30 -15.60 9.47
CA GLY A 138 21.34 -15.74 10.91
C GLY A 138 21.63 -17.18 11.36
N SER A 139 22.29 -17.31 12.52
CA SER A 139 22.52 -18.59 13.19
C SER A 139 21.20 -19.25 13.60
N GLU A 140 21.17 -20.57 13.73
CA GLU A 140 19.98 -21.31 14.20
C GLU A 140 19.45 -20.77 15.54
N SER A 141 20.34 -20.40 16.46
CA SER A 141 19.98 -19.80 17.74
C SER A 141 19.28 -18.43 17.62
N SER A 142 19.56 -17.67 16.57
CA SER A 142 18.97 -16.33 16.34
C SER A 142 17.64 -16.36 15.58
N ARG A 143 17.40 -17.42 14.79
CA ARG A 143 16.23 -17.56 13.91
C ARG A 143 14.88 -17.46 14.64
N PRO A 144 14.65 -18.05 15.82
CA PRO A 144 13.38 -17.90 16.54
C PRO A 144 13.05 -16.45 16.89
N ALA A 145 14.04 -15.67 17.32
CA ALA A 145 13.86 -14.26 17.64
C ALA A 145 13.56 -13.40 16.39
N ILE A 146 14.22 -13.71 15.27
CA ILE A 146 13.95 -13.03 13.99
C ILE A 146 12.54 -13.39 13.49
N ARG A 147 12.13 -14.66 13.62
CA ARG A 147 10.77 -15.11 13.27
C ARG A 147 9.71 -14.35 14.06
N ALA A 148 9.87 -14.21 15.38
CA ALA A 148 8.95 -13.44 16.21
C ALA A 148 8.84 -11.96 15.78
N LYS A 149 9.96 -11.34 15.37
CA LYS A 149 9.94 -9.98 14.80
C LYS A 149 9.15 -9.92 13.49
N ILE A 150 9.33 -10.88 12.60
CA ILE A 150 8.58 -10.96 11.33
C ILE A 150 7.09 -11.13 11.62
N GLU A 151 6.71 -12.01 12.55
CA GLU A 151 5.31 -12.20 12.95
C GLU A 151 4.69 -10.88 13.45
N GLY A 152 5.38 -10.16 14.34
CA GLY A 152 4.90 -8.87 14.84
C GLY A 152 4.73 -7.82 13.74
N LEU A 153 5.64 -7.76 12.77
CA LEU A 153 5.54 -6.84 11.62
C LEU A 153 4.35 -7.19 10.72
N ILE A 154 4.10 -8.47 10.48
CA ILE A 154 2.96 -8.94 9.68
C ILE A 154 1.65 -8.64 10.39
N SER A 155 1.54 -8.88 11.71
CA SER A 155 0.34 -8.53 12.48
C SER A 155 0.03 -7.03 12.37
N GLN A 156 1.02 -6.16 12.60
CA GLN A 156 0.83 -4.71 12.47
C GLN A 156 0.43 -4.27 11.07
N HIS A 157 0.91 -4.98 10.04
CA HIS A 157 0.51 -4.72 8.65
C HIS A 157 -0.97 -5.01 8.43
N PHE A 158 -1.47 -6.17 8.91
CA PHE A 158 -2.89 -6.50 8.84
C PHE A 158 -3.78 -5.56 9.66
N ASP A 159 -3.31 -5.10 10.83
CA ASP A 159 -4.04 -4.10 11.62
C ASP A 159 -4.24 -2.78 10.84
N LEU A 160 -3.26 -2.40 10.00
CA LEU A 160 -3.38 -1.22 9.12
C LEU A 160 -4.32 -1.49 7.93
N GLU A 161 -4.30 -2.70 7.36
CA GLU A 161 -5.27 -3.10 6.33
C GLU A 161 -6.71 -3.03 6.86
N ASP A 162 -6.95 -3.50 8.08
CA ASP A 162 -8.26 -3.45 8.71
C ASP A 162 -8.71 -2.00 8.98
N GLN A 163 -7.79 -1.12 9.38
CA GLN A 163 -8.07 0.32 9.51
C GLN A 163 -8.44 0.97 8.17
N LEU A 164 -7.75 0.59 7.08
CA LEU A 164 -8.09 1.05 5.73
C LEU A 164 -9.48 0.57 5.32
N ARG A 165 -9.77 -0.70 5.52
CA ARG A 165 -11.08 -1.29 5.21
C ARG A 165 -12.21 -0.63 6.00
N ALA A 166 -12.01 -0.39 7.29
CA ALA A 166 -12.99 0.29 8.14
C ALA A 166 -13.31 1.71 7.64
N ARG A 167 -12.31 2.44 7.13
CA ARG A 167 -12.51 3.77 6.53
C ARG A 167 -13.28 3.70 5.22
N GLU A 168 -12.98 2.73 4.37
CA GLU A 168 -13.71 2.50 3.12
C GLU A 168 -15.19 2.20 3.41
N ILE A 169 -15.46 1.35 4.41
CA ILE A 169 -16.83 1.07 4.87
C ILE A 169 -17.53 2.35 5.34
N ALA A 170 -16.88 3.15 6.19
CA ALA A 170 -17.47 4.39 6.70
C ALA A 170 -17.79 5.41 5.59
N ASP A 171 -16.94 5.51 4.56
CA ASP A 171 -17.22 6.38 3.40
C ASP A 171 -18.44 5.89 2.60
N ILE A 172 -18.51 4.58 2.34
CA ILE A 172 -19.64 3.97 1.63
C ILE A 172 -20.94 4.17 2.42
N GLU A 173 -20.92 3.98 3.74
CA GLU A 173 -22.08 4.20 4.61
C GLU A 173 -22.55 5.65 4.57
N ARG A 174 -21.62 6.61 4.60
CA ARG A 174 -21.94 8.03 4.45
C ARG A 174 -22.61 8.32 3.11
N ARG A 175 -22.02 7.86 2.00
CA ARG A 175 -22.58 8.06 0.65
C ARG A 175 -23.96 7.41 0.51
N LEU A 176 -24.16 6.24 1.11
CA LEU A 176 -25.46 5.57 1.15
C LEU A 176 -26.50 6.39 1.93
N ALA A 177 -26.11 6.98 3.05
CA ALA A 177 -26.98 7.85 3.84
C ALA A 177 -27.41 9.10 3.03
N GLU A 178 -26.50 9.72 2.29
CA GLU A 178 -26.80 10.86 1.41
C GLU A 178 -27.81 10.49 0.31
N VAL A 179 -27.60 9.34 -0.35
CA VAL A 179 -28.52 8.84 -1.39
C VAL A 179 -29.91 8.55 -0.81
N ARG A 180 -29.98 7.98 0.40
CA ARG A 180 -31.25 7.73 1.10
C ARG A 180 -31.97 9.04 1.44
N ALA A 181 -31.26 10.02 1.99
CA ALA A 181 -31.82 11.33 2.31
C ALA A 181 -32.34 12.05 1.06
N GLU A 182 -31.57 12.03 -0.04
CA GLU A 182 -31.99 12.62 -1.31
C GLU A 182 -33.23 11.93 -1.90
N SER A 183 -33.26 10.60 -1.85
CA SER A 183 -34.41 9.82 -2.31
C SER A 183 -35.68 10.14 -1.50
N GLN A 184 -35.54 10.34 -0.20
CA GLN A 184 -36.64 10.73 0.68
C GLN A 184 -37.16 12.13 0.35
N ARG A 185 -36.28 13.12 0.19
CA ARG A 185 -36.67 14.49 -0.24
C ARG A 185 -37.42 14.50 -1.57
N ARG A 186 -36.99 13.67 -2.53
CA ARG A 186 -37.69 13.51 -3.82
C ARG A 186 -39.09 12.91 -3.67
N ARG A 187 -39.26 11.95 -2.75
CA ARG A 187 -40.58 11.37 -2.45
C ARG A 187 -41.51 12.40 -1.82
N GLU A 188 -41.02 13.18 -0.86
CA GLU A 188 -41.78 14.25 -0.21
C GLU A 188 -42.21 15.32 -1.23
N LYS A 189 -41.28 15.82 -2.04
CA LYS A 189 -41.57 16.79 -3.11
C LYS A 189 -42.57 16.25 -4.13
N ARG A 190 -42.48 14.97 -4.49
CA ARG A 190 -43.46 14.32 -5.38
C ARG A 190 -44.85 14.28 -4.73
N THR A 191 -44.93 13.94 -3.44
CA THR A 191 -46.20 13.91 -2.71
C THR A 191 -46.84 15.31 -2.65
N GLU A 192 -46.05 16.35 -2.40
CA GLU A 192 -46.52 17.75 -2.42
C GLU A 192 -47.02 18.16 -3.81
N PHE A 193 -46.27 17.84 -4.86
CA PHE A 193 -46.67 18.13 -6.24
C PHE A 193 -47.99 17.44 -6.61
N ILE A 194 -48.17 16.18 -6.21
CA ILE A 194 -49.43 15.45 -6.46
C ILE A 194 -50.60 16.13 -5.76
N LYS A 195 -50.45 16.55 -4.50
CA LYS A 195 -51.51 17.28 -3.78
C LYS A 195 -51.90 18.55 -4.51
N PHE A 196 -50.92 19.38 -4.87
CA PHE A 196 -51.15 20.60 -5.63
C PHE A 196 -51.89 20.34 -6.94
N ALA A 197 -51.46 19.34 -7.72
CA ALA A 197 -52.10 19.00 -8.98
C ALA A 197 -53.55 18.53 -8.81
N VAL A 198 -53.84 17.75 -7.75
CA VAL A 198 -55.20 17.31 -7.44
C VAL A 198 -56.08 18.49 -7.02
N ASP A 199 -55.59 19.37 -6.15
CA ASP A 199 -56.33 20.56 -5.70
C ASP A 199 -56.68 21.49 -6.86
N ASP A 200 -55.76 21.66 -7.82
CA ASP A 200 -55.96 22.46 -9.03
C ASP A 200 -57.06 21.86 -9.92
N ILE A 201 -57.01 20.55 -10.18
CA ILE A 201 -58.04 19.82 -10.95
C ILE A 201 -59.43 19.97 -10.30
N ILE A 202 -59.52 19.83 -8.97
CA ILE A 202 -60.79 19.97 -8.25
C ILE A 202 -61.32 21.40 -8.33
N ARG A 203 -60.45 22.39 -8.16
CA ARG A 203 -60.83 23.81 -8.23
C ARG A 203 -61.35 24.17 -9.62
N ASP A 204 -60.71 23.70 -10.69
CA ASP A 204 -61.15 23.90 -12.06
C ASP A 204 -62.50 23.21 -12.34
N ALA A 205 -62.75 22.02 -11.77
CA ALA A 205 -64.01 21.31 -11.94
C ALA A 205 -65.22 22.01 -11.29
N ILE A 206 -65.01 22.84 -10.26
CA ILE A 206 -66.07 23.52 -9.51
C ILE A 206 -66.41 24.91 -10.10
N ARG A 207 -65.52 25.53 -10.89
CA ARG A 207 -65.80 26.84 -11.49
C ARG A 207 -66.84 26.73 -12.62
N PRO A 208 -67.96 27.48 -12.55
CA PRO A 208 -68.89 27.55 -13.67
C PRO A 208 -68.22 28.27 -14.85
N ARG A 209 -68.39 27.72 -16.06
CA ARG A 209 -67.95 28.33 -17.31
C ARG A 209 -68.82 29.53 -17.68
#